data_AF-A0A2N0R426-F1
#
_entry.id   AF-A0A2N0R426-F1
#
_cell.length_a   1.000
_cell.length_b   1.000
_cell.length_c   1.000
_cell.angle_alpha   90.00
_cell.angle_beta   90.00
_cell.angle_gamma   90.00
#
_symmetry.space_group_name_H-M   'P 1'
#
loop_
_entity.id
_entity.type
_entity.pdbx_description
1 polymer ?
#
loop_
_entity_poly.entity_id
_entity_poly.type
_entity_poly.pdbx_seq_one_letter_code
_entity_poly.pdbx_strand_id
1 'polypeptide(L)'
;MSETSTPYTPASTSTTVARNETFTLADKIKKYDTTKLVNLLRGEKDLSLNDEDLEIIRKRKINGWAFLKMDQQDFRDSGFKIGTAIVLADFAEECKEKRKRVIPQFGGSVRKIRH
;
A
#
# COMPACT_ATOMS: atom_id res chain seq x y z
N MET A 1 38.60 15.06 50.49
CA MET A 1 38.08 16.01 49.49
C MET A 1 36.96 15.30 48.76
N SER A 2 35.78 15.92 48.72
CA SER A 2 34.52 15.32 48.28
C SER A 2 34.31 15.57 46.79
N GLU A 3 34.12 14.53 45.98
CA GLU A 3 33.74 14.69 44.58
C GLU A 3 32.24 14.51 44.41
N THR A 4 31.61 15.60 43.99
CA THR A 4 30.18 15.79 43.80
C THR A 4 29.68 15.00 42.59
N SER A 5 28.76 14.07 42.84
CA SER A 5 27.94 13.44 41.81
C SER A 5 26.90 14.44 41.27
N THR A 6 26.91 14.71 39.98
CA THR A 6 25.72 15.22 39.27
C THR A 6 25.43 14.30 38.09
N PRO A 7 24.34 13.50 38.13
CA PRO A 7 23.86 12.84 36.93
C PRO A 7 23.12 13.88 36.08
N TYR A 8 23.68 14.16 34.90
CA TYR A 8 23.04 14.99 33.88
C TYR A 8 21.68 14.37 33.50
N THR A 9 20.62 15.15 33.62
CA THR A 9 19.27 14.77 33.15
C THR A 9 19.17 15.10 31.66
N PRO A 10 19.01 14.13 30.74
CA PRO A 10 18.68 14.47 29.37
C PRO A 10 17.23 14.96 29.32
N ALA A 11 17.06 16.22 28.91
CA ALA A 11 15.78 16.83 28.61
C ALA A 11 15.04 16.00 27.55
N SER A 12 13.76 15.73 27.81
CA SER A 12 12.87 15.05 26.88
C SER A 12 12.72 15.87 25.59
N THR A 13 13.40 15.45 24.53
CA THR A 13 13.00 15.81 23.18
C THR A 13 11.71 15.06 22.89
N SER A 14 10.57 15.71 23.13
CA SER A 14 9.33 15.32 22.46
C SER A 14 9.52 15.58 20.98
N THR A 15 10.10 14.62 20.28
CA THR A 15 10.04 14.57 18.82
C THR A 15 8.58 14.40 18.48
N THR A 16 7.96 15.49 18.05
CA THR A 16 6.68 15.54 17.37
C THR A 16 6.61 14.34 16.44
N VAL A 17 5.76 13.37 16.76
CA VAL A 17 5.41 12.30 15.85
C VAL A 17 4.82 13.02 14.65
N ALA A 18 5.63 13.21 13.61
CA ALA A 18 5.12 13.47 12.28
C ALA A 18 4.12 12.35 12.07
N ARG A 19 2.83 12.71 12.13
CA ARG A 19 1.71 11.81 11.90
C ARG A 19 1.99 11.21 10.53
N ASN A 20 2.61 10.04 10.54
CA ASN A 20 2.92 9.25 9.39
C ASN A 20 1.59 8.69 8.95
N GLU A 21 0.80 9.55 8.29
CA GLU A 21 -0.36 9.13 7.53
C GLU A 21 0.19 8.19 6.47
N THR A 22 0.25 6.92 6.84
CA THR A 22 0.68 5.81 6.00
C THR A 22 -0.42 5.64 4.97
N PHE A 23 -0.38 6.49 3.95
CA PHE A 23 -1.34 6.44 2.86
C PHE A 23 -1.08 5.16 2.09
N THR A 24 -2.07 4.29 2.09
CA THR A 24 -1.90 2.93 1.59
C THR A 24 -1.92 2.96 0.07
N LEU A 25 -1.33 1.95 -0.58
CA LEU A 25 -1.36 1.88 -2.04
C LEU A 25 -2.82 1.93 -2.55
N ALA A 26 -3.72 1.21 -1.88
CA ALA A 26 -5.15 1.30 -2.12
C ALA A 26 -5.70 2.73 -2.00
N ASP A 27 -5.35 3.47 -0.94
CA ASP A 27 -5.84 4.85 -0.77
C ASP A 27 -5.36 5.78 -1.90
N LYS A 28 -4.16 5.53 -2.44
CA LYS A 28 -3.61 6.22 -3.61
C LYS A 28 -4.36 5.89 -4.87
N ILE A 29 -4.51 4.60 -5.16
CA ILE A 29 -5.23 4.11 -6.34
C ILE A 29 -6.69 4.55 -6.30
N LYS A 30 -7.32 4.61 -5.13
CA LYS A 30 -8.68 5.12 -4.91
C LYS A 30 -8.94 6.46 -5.61
N LYS A 31 -7.93 7.34 -5.63
CA LYS A 31 -7.99 8.70 -6.15
C LYS A 31 -7.58 8.80 -7.62
N TYR A 32 -7.20 7.70 -8.26
CA TYR A 32 -6.77 7.70 -9.65
C TYR A 32 -7.96 7.81 -10.58
N ASP A 33 -7.88 8.80 -11.49
CA ASP A 33 -8.63 8.79 -12.73
C ASP A 33 -8.17 7.61 -13.63
N THR A 34 -8.92 7.36 -14.70
CA THR A 34 -8.64 6.28 -15.64
C THR A 34 -7.23 6.38 -16.24
N THR A 35 -6.73 7.59 -16.51
CA THR A 35 -5.39 7.79 -17.09
C THR A 35 -4.28 7.39 -16.13
N LYS A 36 -4.36 7.83 -14.86
CA LYS A 36 -3.39 7.47 -13.82
C LYS A 36 -3.43 5.97 -13.51
N LEU A 37 -4.61 5.36 -13.52
CA LEU A 37 -4.74 3.92 -13.38
C LEU A 37 -4.05 3.17 -14.53
N VAL A 38 -4.30 3.55 -15.78
CA VAL A 38 -3.65 2.92 -16.95
C VAL A 38 -2.12 3.07 -16.89
N ASN A 39 -1.62 4.23 -16.48
CA ASN A 39 -0.18 4.45 -16.33
C ASN A 39 0.43 3.58 -15.23
N LEU A 40 -0.28 3.36 -14.11
CA LEU A 40 0.14 2.43 -13.08
C LEU A 40 0.25 1.00 -13.63
N LEU A 41 -0.82 0.52 -14.26
CA LEU A 41 -0.91 -0.85 -14.76
C LEU A 41 0.09 -1.12 -15.89
N ARG A 42 0.35 -0.14 -16.76
CA ARG A 42 1.41 -0.20 -17.78
C ARG A 42 2.81 -0.32 -17.20
N GLY A 43 3.03 0.23 -16.00
CA GLY A 43 4.30 0.14 -15.29
C GLY A 43 4.52 -1.21 -14.59
N GLU A 44 3.46 -1.99 -14.39
CA GLU A 44 3.52 -3.27 -13.68
C GLU A 44 3.82 -4.42 -14.64
N LYS A 45 5.04 -4.96 -14.54
CA LYS A 45 5.53 -5.99 -15.48
C LYS A 45 4.87 -7.34 -15.26
N ASP A 46 4.47 -7.62 -14.02
CA ASP A 46 3.90 -8.91 -13.63
C ASP A 46 2.50 -9.12 -14.19
N LEU A 47 1.82 -8.06 -14.64
CA LEU A 47 0.48 -8.14 -15.21
C LEU A 47 0.46 -8.56 -16.69
N SER A 48 1.59 -8.45 -17.39
CA SER A 48 1.70 -8.81 -18.83
C SER A 48 0.59 -8.25 -19.72
N LEU A 49 0.12 -7.02 -19.43
CA LEU A 49 -0.95 -6.36 -20.19
C LEU A 49 -0.43 -5.84 -21.52
N ASN A 50 -1.20 -6.04 -22.59
CA ASN A 50 -0.94 -5.41 -23.88
C ASN A 50 -1.73 -4.09 -24.03
N ASP A 51 -1.54 -3.39 -25.15
CA ASP A 51 -2.23 -2.13 -25.39
C ASP A 51 -3.76 -2.28 -25.56
N GLU A 52 -4.24 -3.42 -26.06
CA GLU A 52 -5.68 -3.71 -26.17
C GLU A 52 -6.33 -3.83 -24.79
N ASP A 53 -5.67 -4.51 -23.84
CA ASP A 53 -6.12 -4.61 -22.45
C ASP A 53 -6.24 -3.22 -21.81
N LEU A 54 -5.23 -2.36 -22.00
CA LEU A 54 -5.24 -1.00 -21.47
C LEU A 54 -6.32 -0.12 -22.13
N GLU A 55 -6.61 -0.33 -23.41
CA GLU A 55 -7.69 0.36 -24.11
C GLU A 55 -9.08 -0.08 -23.62
N ILE A 56 -9.27 -1.32 -23.17
CA ILE A 56 -10.52 -1.75 -22.52
C ILE A 56 -10.77 -0.90 -21.25
N ILE A 57 -9.75 -0.71 -20.41
CA ILE A 57 -9.83 0.13 -19.19
C ILE A 57 -10.27 1.55 -19.55
N ARG A 58 -9.69 2.13 -20.60
CA ARG A 58 -10.01 3.48 -21.10
C ARG A 58 -11.45 3.56 -21.60
N LYS A 59 -11.85 2.66 -22.50
CA LYS A 59 -13.19 2.63 -23.12
C LYS A 59 -14.29 2.42 -22.08
N ARG A 60 -14.05 1.55 -21.09
CA ARG A 60 -14.98 1.28 -19.99
C ARG A 60 -14.95 2.36 -18.89
N LYS A 61 -14.04 3.34 -18.98
CA LYS A 61 -13.85 4.41 -17.98
C LYS A 61 -13.64 3.86 -16.56
N ILE A 62 -12.92 2.73 -16.46
CA ILE A 62 -12.57 2.15 -15.17
C ILE A 62 -11.58 3.10 -14.50
N ASN A 63 -11.96 3.67 -13.36
CA ASN A 63 -11.08 4.49 -12.53
C ASN A 63 -10.53 3.65 -11.36
N GLY A 64 -9.59 4.18 -10.60
CA GLY A 64 -8.93 3.40 -9.56
C GLY A 64 -9.86 2.95 -8.42
N TRP A 65 -10.92 3.70 -8.12
CA TRP A 65 -11.94 3.27 -7.16
C TRP A 65 -12.75 2.06 -7.66
N ALA A 66 -13.20 2.11 -8.92
CA ALA A 66 -13.91 1.00 -9.55
C ALA A 66 -13.00 -0.22 -9.67
N PHE A 67 -11.77 -0.05 -10.14
CA PHE A 67 -10.76 -1.11 -10.26
C PHE A 67 -10.57 -1.86 -8.93
N LEU A 68 -10.42 -1.14 -7.82
CA LEU A 68 -10.30 -1.77 -6.50
C LEU A 68 -11.58 -2.46 -6.04
N LYS A 69 -12.75 -2.18 -6.60
CA LYS A 69 -14.00 -2.89 -6.25
C LYS A 69 -14.28 -4.10 -7.12
N MET A 70 -13.71 -4.15 -8.31
CA MET A 70 -13.95 -5.21 -9.27
C MET A 70 -13.35 -6.54 -8.80
N ASP A 71 -14.08 -7.62 -9.09
CA ASP A 71 -13.59 -8.98 -8.98
C ASP A 71 -13.29 -9.59 -10.37
N GLN A 72 -12.91 -10.86 -10.41
CA GLN A 72 -12.60 -11.56 -11.65
C GLN A 72 -13.79 -11.56 -12.65
N GLN A 73 -15.03 -11.66 -12.15
CA GLN A 73 -16.21 -11.69 -13.01
C GLN A 73 -16.47 -10.30 -13.61
N ASP A 74 -16.35 -9.24 -12.81
CA ASP A 74 -16.48 -7.87 -13.30
C ASP A 74 -15.48 -7.55 -14.42
N PHE A 75 -14.24 -8.05 -14.32
CA PHE A 75 -13.25 -7.90 -15.39
C PHE A 75 -13.65 -8.68 -16.65
N ARG A 76 -14.15 -9.91 -16.52
CA ARG A 76 -14.64 -10.67 -17.68
C ARG A 76 -15.79 -9.97 -18.39
N ASP A 77 -16.76 -9.49 -17.62
CA ASP A 77 -17.94 -8.79 -18.15
C ASP A 77 -17.55 -7.44 -18.79
N SER A 78 -16.42 -6.86 -18.38
CA SER A 78 -15.84 -5.67 -19.00
C SER A 78 -15.18 -5.96 -20.36
N GLY A 79 -14.88 -7.22 -20.67
CA GLY A 79 -14.31 -7.69 -21.94
C GLY A 79 -12.90 -8.28 -21.83
N PHE A 80 -12.36 -8.49 -20.62
CA PHE A 80 -11.04 -9.10 -20.46
C PHE A 80 -11.08 -10.61 -20.68
N LYS A 81 -10.02 -11.15 -21.29
CA LYS A 81 -9.81 -12.60 -21.38
C LYS A 81 -9.64 -13.19 -19.97
N ILE A 82 -10.01 -14.46 -19.82
CA ILE A 82 -9.93 -15.22 -18.56
C ILE A 82 -8.62 -15.00 -17.79
N GLY A 83 -7.47 -15.16 -18.47
CA GLY A 83 -6.16 -15.01 -17.84
C GLY A 83 -5.91 -13.59 -17.33
N THR A 84 -6.18 -12.58 -18.17
CA THR A 84 -6.04 -11.16 -17.81
C THR A 84 -6.96 -10.78 -16.65
N ALA A 85 -8.19 -11.28 -16.64
CA ALA A 85 -9.17 -11.00 -15.59
C ALA A 85 -8.74 -11.54 -14.22
N ILE A 86 -8.15 -12.75 -14.18
CA ILE A 86 -7.59 -13.34 -12.95
C ILE A 86 -6.46 -12.46 -12.42
N VAL A 87 -5.49 -12.14 -13.27
CA VAL A 87 -4.30 -11.35 -12.91
C VAL A 87 -4.66 -9.95 -12.41
N LEU A 88 -5.64 -9.27 -13.05
CA LEU A 88 -6.12 -7.97 -12.60
C LEU A 88 -6.83 -8.03 -11.25
N ALA A 89 -7.63 -9.07 -11.00
CA ALA A 89 -8.34 -9.27 -9.73
C ALA A 89 -7.35 -9.51 -8.58
N ASP A 90 -6.37 -10.40 -8.78
CA ASP A 90 -5.33 -10.70 -7.80
C ASP A 90 -4.52 -9.43 -7.46
N PHE A 91 -4.15 -8.65 -8.48
CA PHE A 91 -3.43 -7.39 -8.27
C PHE A 91 -4.27 -6.34 -7.53
N ALA A 92 -5.57 -6.23 -7.84
CA ALA A 92 -6.48 -5.34 -7.13
C ALA A 92 -6.62 -5.72 -5.65
N GLU A 93 -6.60 -7.02 -5.34
CA GLU A 93 -6.58 -7.53 -3.98
C GLU A 93 -5.25 -7.24 -3.28
N GLU A 94 -4.11 -7.51 -3.92
CA GLU A 94 -2.78 -7.22 -3.37
C GLU A 94 -2.62 -5.72 -3.02
N CYS A 95 -3.18 -4.84 -3.85
CA CYS A 95 -3.21 -3.40 -3.58
C CYS A 95 -3.93 -3.04 -2.27
N LYS A 96 -4.97 -3.80 -1.89
CA LYS A 96 -5.70 -3.66 -0.61
C LYS A 96 -4.92 -4.26 0.56
N GLU A 97 -4.21 -5.36 0.32
CA GLU A 97 -3.54 -6.15 1.34
C GLU A 97 -2.20 -5.60 1.81
N LYS A 98 -1.53 -4.73 1.04
CA LYS A 98 -0.24 -4.08 1.41
C LYS A 98 -0.27 -3.25 2.71
N ARG A 99 -1.37 -3.25 3.47
CA ARG A 99 -1.48 -2.82 4.87
C ARG A 99 -1.21 -3.90 5.93
N LYS A 100 -1.39 -5.19 5.61
CA LYS A 100 -1.37 -6.26 6.62
C LYS A 100 0.04 -6.61 7.10
N ARG A 101 1.09 -6.24 6.36
CA ARG A 101 2.49 -6.27 6.82
C ARG A 101 2.88 -4.99 7.57
N VAL A 102 2.08 -4.60 8.56
CA VAL A 102 2.62 -3.83 9.68
C VAL A 102 3.01 -4.87 10.73
N ILE A 103 4.29 -5.23 10.73
CA ILE A 103 4.89 -6.08 11.75
C ILE A 103 4.67 -5.37 13.09
N PRO A 104 4.08 -6.02 14.11
CA PRO A 104 3.97 -5.42 15.44
C PRO A 104 5.39 -5.09 15.94
N GLN A 105 5.53 -3.85 16.40
CA GLN A 105 6.76 -3.36 17.01
C GLN A 105 7.11 -4.33 18.14
N PHE A 106 8.28 -5.00 18.05
CA PHE A 106 8.83 -5.76 19.16
C PHE A 106 9.11 -4.76 20.29
N GLY A 107 8.12 -4.58 21.17
CA GLY A 107 8.27 -3.89 22.43
C GLY A 107 9.36 -4.61 23.22
N GLY A 108 10.46 -3.91 23.47
CA GLY A 108 11.63 -4.45 24.15
C GLY A 108 11.26 -5.02 25.52
N SER A 109 11.54 -6.30 25.73
CA SER A 109 11.60 -6.87 27.07
C SER A 109 12.97 -6.58 27.66
N VAL A 110 13.13 -5.42 28.29
CA VAL A 110 14.29 -5.16 29.16
C VAL A 110 14.10 -5.99 30.43
N ARG A 111 14.73 -7.18 30.47
CA ARG A 111 14.84 -7.97 31.70
C ARG A 111 15.81 -7.26 32.64
N LYS A 112 15.28 -6.66 33.69
CA LYS A 112 16.03 -6.10 34.82
C LYS A 112 16.59 -7.25 35.65
N ILE A 113 17.88 -7.56 35.48
CA ILE A 113 18.62 -8.42 36.40
C ILE A 113 19.15 -7.52 37.50
N ARG A 114 18.70 -7.76 38.73
CA ARG A 114 19.17 -7.09 39.96
C ARG A 114 20.14 -8.08 40.62
N HIS A 115 21.42 -7.70 40.72
CA HIS A 115 22.38 -8.30 41.64
C HIS A 115 22.89 -7.19 42.55
#